data_AF-A0AAN8XJW9-F1
#
_entry.id   AF-A0AAN8XJW9-F1
#
_cell.length_a   1.000
_cell.length_b   1.000
_cell.length_c   1.000
_cell.angle_alpha   90.00
_cell.angle_beta   90.00
_cell.angle_gamma   90.00
#
_symmetry.space_group_name_H-M   'P 1'
#
loop_
_entity.id
_entity.type
_entity.pdbx_description
1 polymer ?
#
loop_
_entity_poly.entity_id
_entity_poly.type
_entity_poly.pdbx_seq_one_letter_code
_entity_poly.pdbx_strand_id
1 'polypeptide(L)'
;MTAPELQVQLTHIRKVSDELGVGPCVSVLTCDRRDKWAENRDWLRSVSIDNVKTLELIESSMFAFVLDDSTPQDFQQLCWEGLCGDTTNRWADKSVTAIMTRNGCGTVNNDHTPYDAMASVVFCHYQIMLLEEIGGKWHGKKEVRNFPLPTLVHFDLDSRMVRAISEAKKTSSDYVNNVDVVYSTVHDYGKDFMKAQKLHPDAYVQMALQFAYYRLHKKFAPTYETATTRQFHHGRTETMRSCTMEAVDFVLKMLDPKASVAEKRHKLIHAVDTHRSLVKMCEDNEGVDRHLFGLYVTALENGMEIPELFLDPAFTKRL
;
A
#
# COMPACT_ATOMS: atom_id res chain seq x y z
N MET A 1 1.41 -19.17 -21.44
CA MET A 1 1.34 -20.53 -20.87
C MET A 1 -0.06 -20.73 -20.30
N THR A 2 -0.63 -21.94 -20.36
CA THR A 2 -1.90 -22.31 -19.71
C THR A 2 -1.69 -22.59 -18.22
N ALA A 3 -2.75 -22.75 -17.43
CA ALA A 3 -2.62 -23.06 -16.00
C ALA A 3 -1.84 -24.36 -15.71
N PRO A 4 -2.05 -25.49 -16.43
CA PRO A 4 -1.21 -26.69 -16.28
C PRO A 4 0.26 -26.45 -16.63
N GLU A 5 0.53 -25.63 -17.65
CA GLU A 5 1.91 -25.27 -18.03
C GLU A 5 2.57 -24.44 -16.93
N LEU A 6 1.87 -23.45 -16.35
CA LEU A 6 2.36 -22.66 -15.20
C LEU A 6 2.57 -23.52 -13.96
N GLN A 7 1.69 -24.49 -13.71
CA GLN A 7 1.84 -25.42 -12.58
C GLN A 7 3.17 -26.18 -12.67
N VAL A 8 3.58 -26.63 -13.87
CA VAL A 8 4.89 -27.29 -14.06
C VAL A 8 6.04 -26.35 -13.72
N GLN A 9 5.98 -25.09 -14.17
CA GLN A 9 7.02 -24.09 -13.89
C GLN A 9 7.14 -23.80 -12.39
N LEU A 10 6.02 -23.54 -11.72
CA LEU A 10 5.98 -23.23 -10.28
C LEU A 10 6.38 -24.44 -9.42
N THR A 11 5.97 -25.65 -9.83
CA THR A 11 6.38 -26.89 -9.15
C THR A 11 7.89 -27.11 -9.28
N HIS A 12 8.47 -26.83 -10.45
CA HIS A 12 9.91 -26.89 -10.64
C HIS A 12 10.64 -25.88 -9.74
N ILE A 13 10.19 -24.61 -9.71
CA ILE A 13 10.75 -23.59 -8.82
C ILE A 13 10.70 -24.07 -7.37
N ARG A 14 9.54 -24.56 -6.89
CA ARG A 14 9.40 -25.04 -5.52
C ARG A 14 10.39 -26.16 -5.20
N LYS A 15 10.45 -27.18 -6.07
CA LYS A 15 11.35 -28.32 -5.90
C LYS A 15 12.81 -27.88 -5.80
N VAL A 16 13.26 -27.02 -6.72
CA VAL A 16 14.66 -26.52 -6.74
C VAL A 16 14.94 -25.68 -5.49
N SER A 17 14.02 -24.81 -5.07
CA SER A 17 14.17 -24.02 -3.85
C SER A 17 14.25 -24.90 -2.60
N ASP A 18 13.46 -25.97 -2.51
CA ASP A 18 13.51 -26.92 -1.39
C ASP A 18 14.84 -27.68 -1.32
N GLU A 19 15.41 -28.04 -2.47
CA GLU A 19 16.70 -28.74 -2.56
C GLU A 19 17.88 -27.83 -2.22
N LEU A 20 17.84 -26.55 -2.61
CA LEU A 20 18.92 -25.59 -2.38
C LEU A 20 18.85 -24.89 -1.01
N GLY A 21 17.66 -24.81 -0.42
CA GLY A 21 17.42 -24.06 0.80
C GLY A 21 17.40 -22.54 0.59
N VAL A 22 17.48 -21.79 1.69
CA VAL A 22 17.40 -20.32 1.68
C VAL A 22 18.62 -19.73 0.97
N GLY A 23 18.37 -18.96 -0.09
CA GLY A 23 19.41 -18.26 -0.85
C GLY A 23 19.98 -17.03 -0.13
N PRO A 24 20.76 -16.20 -0.84
CA PRO A 24 21.43 -15.04 -0.23
C PRO A 24 20.49 -13.91 0.21
N CYS A 25 19.20 -13.93 -0.12
CA CYS A 25 18.21 -12.92 0.26
C CYS A 25 18.53 -11.49 -0.24
N VAL A 26 19.08 -11.34 -1.45
CA VAL A 26 19.44 -10.03 -2.05
C VAL A 26 18.27 -9.05 -2.06
N SER A 27 17.04 -9.55 -2.19
CA SER A 27 15.83 -8.73 -2.29
C SER A 27 15.59 -7.86 -1.05
N VAL A 28 16.08 -8.25 0.13
CA VAL A 28 15.94 -7.47 1.37
C VAL A 28 16.60 -6.09 1.29
N LEU A 29 17.57 -5.91 0.39
CA LEU A 29 18.21 -4.62 0.15
C LEU A 29 17.22 -3.59 -0.40
N THR A 30 16.16 -4.03 -1.10
CA THR A 30 15.09 -3.15 -1.61
C THR A 30 14.20 -2.60 -0.48
N CYS A 31 14.27 -3.17 0.72
CA CYS A 31 13.53 -2.75 1.91
C CYS A 31 14.33 -1.81 2.83
N ASP A 32 15.58 -1.47 2.47
CA ASP A 32 16.39 -0.52 3.23
C ASP A 32 16.08 0.94 2.82
N ARG A 33 16.69 1.89 3.53
CA ARG A 33 16.63 3.31 3.17
C ARG A 33 17.14 3.53 1.74
N ARG A 34 16.50 4.45 1.02
CA ARG A 34 16.76 4.69 -0.42
C ARG A 34 18.21 5.08 -0.72
N ASP A 35 18.83 5.87 0.14
CA ASP A 35 20.25 6.26 0.01
C ASP A 35 21.19 5.05 0.13
N LYS A 36 21.01 4.24 1.18
CA LYS A 36 21.78 3.00 1.37
C LYS A 36 21.53 2.00 0.26
N TRP A 37 20.28 1.81 -0.15
CA TRP A 37 19.96 0.91 -1.24
C TRP A 37 20.60 1.39 -2.56
N ALA A 38 20.56 2.68 -2.87
CA ALA A 38 21.22 3.21 -4.06
C ALA A 38 22.73 2.89 -4.06
N GLU A 39 23.44 3.14 -2.96
CA GLU A 39 24.86 2.81 -2.83
C GLU A 39 25.14 1.32 -2.96
N ASN A 40 24.33 0.47 -2.32
CA ASN A 40 24.47 -0.98 -2.37
C ASN A 40 24.11 -1.54 -3.76
N ARG A 41 23.14 -0.94 -4.46
CA ARG A 41 22.77 -1.32 -5.83
C ARG A 41 23.90 -1.00 -6.80
N ASP A 42 24.51 0.18 -6.68
CA ASP A 42 25.67 0.55 -7.51
C ASP A 42 26.89 -0.33 -7.21
N TRP A 43 27.13 -0.66 -5.94
CA TRP A 43 28.18 -1.62 -5.60
C TRP A 43 27.89 -3.00 -6.18
N LEU A 44 26.68 -3.53 -6.00
CA LEU A 44 26.27 -4.84 -6.54
C LEU A 44 26.48 -4.91 -8.05
N ARG A 45 26.17 -3.84 -8.79
CA ARG A 45 26.44 -3.72 -10.23
C ARG A 45 27.94 -3.73 -10.55
N SER A 46 28.77 -3.14 -9.69
CA SER A 46 30.23 -3.12 -9.88
C SER A 46 30.92 -4.46 -9.60
N VAL A 47 30.29 -5.35 -8.82
CA VAL A 47 30.86 -6.67 -8.49
C VAL A 47 30.97 -7.57 -9.73
N SER A 48 29.98 -7.54 -10.63
CA SER A 48 29.96 -8.37 -11.83
C SER A 48 29.02 -7.81 -12.89
N ILE A 49 29.39 -7.99 -14.17
CA ILE A 49 28.52 -7.65 -15.30
C ILE A 49 27.23 -8.49 -15.30
N ASP A 50 27.26 -9.70 -14.74
CA ASP A 50 26.07 -10.56 -14.67
C ASP A 50 25.07 -10.09 -13.61
N ASN A 51 25.52 -9.37 -12.57
CA ASN A 51 24.62 -8.69 -11.64
C ASN A 51 23.84 -7.57 -12.33
N VAL A 52 24.48 -6.84 -13.25
CA VAL A 52 23.79 -5.79 -14.04
C VAL A 52 22.67 -6.41 -14.86
N LYS A 53 22.97 -7.46 -15.64
CA LYS A 53 21.96 -8.17 -16.45
C LYS A 53 20.86 -8.78 -15.58
N THR A 54 21.22 -9.29 -14.41
CA THR A 54 20.27 -9.86 -13.44
C THR A 54 19.31 -8.80 -12.91
N LEU A 55 19.81 -7.62 -12.53
CA LEU A 55 18.96 -6.51 -12.09
C LEU A 55 18.04 -6.06 -13.23
N GLU A 56 18.56 -5.91 -14.45
CA GLU A 56 17.77 -5.56 -15.63
C GLU A 56 16.68 -6.60 -15.92
N LEU A 57 16.97 -7.90 -15.76
CA LEU A 57 15.99 -8.97 -15.92
C LEU A 57 14.85 -8.86 -14.89
N ILE A 58 15.18 -8.58 -13.62
CA ILE A 58 14.18 -8.40 -12.56
C ILE A 58 13.34 -7.14 -12.82
N GLU A 59 14.00 -6.03 -13.17
CA GLU A 59 13.37 -4.73 -13.44
C GLU A 59 12.45 -4.77 -14.67
N SER A 60 12.83 -5.49 -15.72
CA SER A 60 12.05 -5.65 -16.96
C SER A 60 10.99 -6.75 -16.92
N SER A 61 10.98 -7.61 -15.89
CA SER A 61 9.94 -8.63 -15.70
C SER A 61 8.54 -8.00 -15.60
N MET A 62 7.48 -8.76 -15.92
CA MET A 62 6.11 -8.22 -15.85
C MET A 62 5.68 -7.83 -14.43
N PHE A 63 6.02 -8.68 -13.45
CA PHE A 63 5.75 -8.52 -12.02
C PHE A 63 6.61 -9.54 -11.26
N ALA A 64 6.76 -9.35 -9.94
CA ALA A 64 7.37 -10.35 -9.07
C ALA A 64 6.28 -11.30 -8.52
N PHE A 65 6.55 -12.60 -8.50
CA PHE A 65 5.63 -13.61 -7.96
C PHE A 65 6.33 -14.39 -6.85
N VAL A 66 5.78 -14.32 -5.64
CA VAL A 66 6.34 -14.89 -4.42
C VAL A 66 5.53 -16.14 -4.04
N LEU A 67 6.23 -17.26 -3.92
CA LEU A 67 5.72 -18.49 -3.29
C LEU A 67 6.13 -18.44 -1.81
N ASP A 68 5.24 -17.92 -0.97
CA ASP A 68 5.53 -17.65 0.44
C ASP A 68 5.18 -18.87 1.32
N ASP A 69 6.05 -19.17 2.28
CA ASP A 69 5.91 -20.33 3.17
C ASP A 69 4.96 -20.08 4.35
N SER A 70 4.54 -18.83 4.55
CA SER A 70 3.59 -18.44 5.59
C SER A 70 2.22 -19.12 5.42
N THR A 71 1.52 -19.25 6.54
CA THR A 71 0.15 -19.77 6.62
C THR A 71 -0.68 -18.84 7.51
N PRO A 72 -1.06 -17.63 7.03
CA PRO A 72 -1.87 -16.71 7.81
C PRO A 72 -3.19 -17.37 8.24
N GLN A 73 -3.54 -17.24 9.52
CA GLN A 73 -4.72 -17.91 10.11
C GLN A 73 -6.03 -17.13 9.93
N ASP A 74 -5.92 -15.83 9.68
CA ASP A 74 -7.05 -14.93 9.50
C ASP A 74 -6.68 -13.78 8.53
N PHE A 75 -7.68 -12.95 8.20
CA PHE A 75 -7.48 -11.84 7.28
C PHE A 75 -6.54 -10.76 7.84
N GLN A 76 -6.47 -10.59 9.16
CA GLN A 76 -5.55 -9.64 9.79
C GLN A 76 -4.09 -10.06 9.55
N GLN A 77 -3.78 -11.34 9.76
CA GLN A 77 -2.48 -11.91 9.47
C GLN A 77 -2.17 -11.85 7.97
N LEU A 78 -3.15 -12.06 7.09
CA LEU A 78 -2.97 -11.90 5.65
C LEU A 78 -2.66 -10.44 5.26
N CYS A 79 -3.31 -9.46 5.88
CA CYS A 79 -2.99 -8.04 5.70
C CYS A 79 -1.56 -7.73 6.16
N TRP A 80 -1.16 -8.23 7.34
CA TRP A 80 0.20 -8.08 7.84
C TRP A 80 1.23 -8.74 6.91
N GLU A 81 0.93 -9.93 6.37
CA GLU A 81 1.78 -10.62 5.41
C GLU A 81 1.95 -9.82 4.12
N GLY A 82 0.88 -9.21 3.60
CA GLY A 82 0.94 -8.36 2.40
C GLY A 82 1.69 -7.05 2.60
N LEU A 83 1.58 -6.45 3.79
CA LEU A 83 2.23 -5.18 4.12
C LEU A 83 3.71 -5.36 4.49
N CYS A 84 3.98 -6.32 5.36
CA CYS A 84 5.28 -6.57 5.97
C CYS A 84 5.87 -7.90 5.48
N GLY A 85 5.36 -9.00 6.05
CA GLY A 85 5.82 -10.37 5.84
C GLY A 85 7.34 -10.57 5.84
N ASP A 86 7.80 -11.63 5.19
CA ASP A 86 9.22 -11.90 4.99
C ASP A 86 9.85 -11.00 3.91
N THR A 87 10.52 -9.93 4.34
CA THR A 87 11.24 -9.03 3.43
C THR A 87 12.40 -9.67 2.66
N THR A 88 12.81 -10.90 3.00
CA THR A 88 13.89 -11.61 2.31
C THR A 88 13.47 -12.33 1.04
N ASN A 89 12.17 -12.38 0.76
CA ASN A 89 11.59 -13.01 -0.44
C ASN A 89 10.77 -12.03 -1.31
N ARG A 90 10.75 -10.74 -0.95
CA ARG A 90 10.00 -9.67 -1.64
C ARG A 90 10.95 -8.72 -2.36
N TRP A 91 10.62 -8.32 -3.58
CA TRP A 91 11.32 -7.28 -4.32
C TRP A 91 10.51 -5.97 -4.28
N ALA A 92 10.72 -5.17 -3.23
CA ALA A 92 9.86 -4.03 -2.89
C ALA A 92 9.86 -2.91 -3.94
N ASP A 93 10.91 -2.81 -4.77
CA ASP A 93 10.96 -1.86 -5.89
C ASP A 93 10.05 -2.25 -7.06
N LYS A 94 9.48 -3.46 -7.08
CA LYS A 94 8.63 -3.88 -8.17
C LYS A 94 7.27 -3.20 -8.06
N SER A 95 6.79 -2.69 -9.19
CA SER A 95 5.45 -2.08 -9.29
C SER A 95 4.37 -2.99 -8.70
N VAL A 96 4.40 -4.28 -9.05
CA VAL A 96 3.53 -5.33 -8.49
C VAL A 96 4.37 -6.52 -8.04
N THR A 97 4.22 -6.87 -6.76
CA THR A 97 4.67 -8.14 -6.17
C THR A 97 3.44 -8.93 -5.73
N ALA A 98 3.10 -9.97 -6.49
CA ALA A 98 2.03 -10.89 -6.14
C ALA A 98 2.57 -11.96 -5.19
N ILE A 99 1.87 -12.19 -4.08
CA ILE A 99 2.31 -13.08 -3.01
C ILE A 99 1.24 -14.16 -2.83
N MET A 100 1.65 -15.42 -2.93
CA MET A 100 0.79 -16.59 -2.67
C MET A 100 1.36 -17.38 -1.51
N THR A 101 0.60 -17.49 -0.44
CA THR A 101 0.98 -18.19 0.80
C THR A 101 0.79 -19.71 0.67
N ARG A 102 1.44 -20.48 1.53
CA ARG A 102 1.39 -21.95 1.52
C ARG A 102 -0.04 -22.51 1.67
N ASN A 103 -0.89 -21.83 2.42
CA ASN A 103 -2.31 -22.20 2.58
C ASN A 103 -3.22 -21.65 1.45
N GLY A 104 -2.64 -21.12 0.37
CA GLY A 104 -3.36 -20.71 -0.83
C GLY A 104 -4.04 -19.34 -0.75
N CYS A 105 -3.70 -18.52 0.25
CA CYS A 105 -4.14 -17.13 0.30
C CYS A 105 -3.28 -16.27 -0.63
N GLY A 106 -3.87 -15.19 -1.16
CA GLY A 106 -3.20 -14.27 -2.06
C GLY A 106 -3.22 -12.84 -1.53
N THR A 107 -2.12 -12.11 -1.75
CA THR A 107 -2.02 -10.67 -1.47
C THR A 107 -1.09 -10.01 -2.49
N VAL A 108 -1.08 -8.68 -2.54
CA VAL A 108 -0.19 -7.90 -3.40
C VAL A 108 0.53 -6.83 -2.60
N ASN A 109 1.82 -6.68 -2.85
CA ASN A 109 2.66 -5.60 -2.35
C ASN A 109 3.13 -4.77 -3.54
N ASN A 110 2.92 -3.46 -3.51
CA ASN A 110 3.10 -2.60 -4.68
C ASN A 110 3.94 -1.38 -4.32
N ASP A 111 4.89 -1.01 -5.19
CA ASP A 111 5.48 0.33 -5.16
C ASP A 111 4.40 1.38 -5.47
N HIS A 112 4.29 2.39 -4.59
CA HIS A 112 3.30 3.46 -4.71
C HIS A 112 3.81 4.65 -5.56
N THR A 113 5.10 4.64 -5.92
CA THR A 113 5.70 5.68 -6.77
C THR A 113 5.01 5.79 -8.14
N PRO A 114 4.84 4.70 -8.93
CA PRO A 114 4.34 4.79 -10.30
C PRO A 114 2.82 5.02 -10.41
N TYR A 115 2.02 4.64 -9.41
CA TYR A 115 0.55 4.72 -9.50
C TYR A 115 -0.15 4.75 -8.13
N ASP A 116 -1.46 4.97 -8.16
CA ASP A 116 -2.36 4.94 -6.99
C ASP A 116 -3.06 3.58 -6.82
N ALA A 117 -3.42 3.24 -5.58
CA ALA A 117 -3.96 1.93 -5.19
C ALA A 117 -5.12 1.40 -6.05
N MET A 118 -5.91 2.29 -6.66
CA MET A 118 -7.04 1.89 -7.53
C MET A 118 -6.63 1.02 -8.72
N ALA A 119 -5.41 1.16 -9.25
CA ALA A 119 -4.90 0.27 -10.30
C ALA A 119 -4.82 -1.18 -9.80
N SER A 120 -4.23 -1.39 -8.62
CA SER A 120 -4.15 -2.69 -7.97
C SER A 120 -5.53 -3.23 -7.59
N VAL A 121 -6.43 -2.38 -7.06
CA VAL A 121 -7.80 -2.79 -6.69
C VAL A 121 -8.55 -3.34 -7.89
N VAL A 122 -8.51 -2.65 -9.04
CA VAL A 122 -9.21 -3.10 -10.26
C VAL A 122 -8.62 -4.41 -10.77
N PHE A 123 -7.30 -4.53 -10.80
CA PHE A 123 -6.61 -5.76 -11.20
C PHE A 123 -6.97 -6.95 -10.30
N CYS A 124 -6.88 -6.80 -8.98
CA CYS A 124 -7.24 -7.86 -8.04
C CYS A 124 -8.73 -8.21 -8.11
N HIS A 125 -9.61 -7.21 -8.26
CA HIS A 125 -11.04 -7.46 -8.41
C HIS A 125 -11.36 -8.26 -9.67
N TYR A 126 -10.73 -7.94 -10.79
CA TYR A 126 -10.88 -8.70 -12.03
C TYR A 126 -10.46 -10.17 -11.86
N GLN A 127 -9.34 -10.43 -11.17
CA GLN A 127 -8.89 -11.79 -10.88
C GLN A 127 -9.89 -12.55 -10.00
N ILE A 128 -10.43 -11.91 -8.96
CA ILE A 128 -11.44 -12.52 -8.08
C ILE A 128 -12.69 -12.89 -8.89
N MET A 129 -13.21 -11.97 -9.71
CA MET A 129 -14.37 -12.24 -10.56
C MET A 129 -14.13 -13.40 -11.52
N LEU A 130 -12.95 -13.47 -12.13
CA LEU A 130 -12.59 -14.56 -13.03
C LEU A 130 -12.53 -15.91 -12.28
N LEU A 131 -11.96 -15.93 -11.08
CA LEU A 131 -11.89 -17.12 -10.24
C LEU A 131 -13.29 -17.61 -9.83
N GLU A 132 -14.18 -16.70 -9.48
CA GLU A 132 -15.58 -16.99 -9.18
C GLU A 132 -16.31 -17.57 -10.41
N GLU A 133 -16.14 -16.94 -11.58
CA GLU A 133 -16.75 -17.38 -12.84
C GLU A 133 -16.37 -18.82 -13.20
N ILE A 134 -15.09 -19.19 -13.03
CA ILE A 134 -14.61 -20.54 -13.32
C ILE A 134 -14.79 -21.53 -12.15
N GLY A 135 -15.39 -21.10 -11.03
CA GLY A 135 -15.55 -21.92 -9.83
C GLY A 135 -14.21 -22.39 -9.24
N GLY A 136 -13.17 -21.58 -9.37
CA GLY A 136 -11.81 -21.85 -8.87
C GLY A 136 -11.10 -23.00 -9.57
N LYS A 137 -11.55 -23.43 -10.76
CA LYS A 137 -10.98 -24.58 -11.48
C LYS A 137 -10.64 -24.23 -12.93
N TRP A 138 -9.54 -24.79 -13.42
CA TRP A 138 -9.17 -24.70 -14.83
C TRP A 138 -10.01 -25.63 -15.70
N HIS A 139 -10.75 -25.06 -16.65
CA HIS A 139 -11.60 -25.80 -17.60
C HIS A 139 -11.02 -25.90 -19.01
N GLY A 140 -9.87 -25.30 -19.27
CA GLY A 140 -9.23 -25.32 -20.59
C GLY A 140 -8.44 -26.60 -20.87
N LYS A 141 -7.63 -26.57 -21.95
CA LYS A 141 -6.80 -27.72 -22.34
C LYS A 141 -5.84 -28.11 -21.21
N LYS A 142 -5.71 -29.43 -21.01
CA LYS A 142 -4.79 -30.02 -20.01
C LYS A 142 -3.42 -30.36 -20.59
N GLU A 143 -3.28 -30.29 -21.90
CA GLU A 143 -2.01 -30.52 -22.60
C GLU A 143 -0.96 -29.54 -22.11
N VAL A 144 0.20 -30.08 -21.73
CA VAL A 144 1.38 -29.31 -21.34
C VAL A 144 2.36 -29.38 -22.49
N ARG A 145 2.58 -28.25 -23.18
CA ARG A 145 3.63 -28.18 -24.20
C ARG A 145 5.01 -28.15 -23.53
N ASN A 146 6.02 -28.51 -24.30
CA ASN A 146 7.40 -28.41 -23.85
C ASN A 146 7.83 -26.93 -23.81
N PHE A 147 8.25 -26.45 -22.64
CA PHE A 147 8.84 -25.12 -22.45
C PHE A 147 10.19 -25.26 -21.76
N PRO A 148 11.12 -24.32 -21.99
CA PRO A 148 12.29 -24.19 -21.14
C PRO A 148 11.86 -24.09 -19.68
N LEU A 149 12.56 -24.80 -18.80
CA LEU A 149 12.33 -24.69 -17.36
C LEU A 149 12.79 -23.31 -16.85
N PRO A 150 12.22 -22.81 -15.75
CA PRO A 150 12.66 -21.56 -15.15
C PRO A 150 14.14 -21.64 -14.78
N THR A 151 14.87 -20.57 -15.03
CA THR A 151 16.30 -20.49 -14.71
C THR A 151 16.49 -19.83 -13.36
N LEU A 152 17.28 -20.45 -12.49
CA LEU A 152 17.70 -19.82 -11.24
C LEU A 152 18.63 -18.65 -11.56
N VAL A 153 18.32 -17.49 -11.00
CA VAL A 153 19.11 -16.28 -11.16
C VAL A 153 20.09 -16.17 -10.00
N HIS A 154 21.36 -15.96 -10.31
CA HIS A 154 22.44 -15.87 -9.34
C HIS A 154 22.99 -14.44 -9.28
N PHE A 155 23.31 -13.99 -8.07
CA PHE A 155 24.08 -12.78 -7.87
C PHE A 155 25.50 -13.15 -7.43
N ASP A 156 26.49 -12.53 -8.04
CA ASP A 156 27.86 -12.54 -7.56
C ASP A 156 27.97 -11.59 -6.37
N LEU A 157 28.31 -12.12 -5.19
CA LEU A 157 28.34 -11.35 -3.95
C LEU A 157 29.73 -11.38 -3.34
N ASP A 158 30.30 -10.20 -3.10
CA ASP A 158 31.52 -10.04 -2.32
C ASP A 158 31.21 -9.91 -0.82
N SER A 159 32.26 -9.82 -0.01
CA SER A 159 32.09 -9.69 1.45
C SER A 159 31.33 -8.42 1.86
N ARG A 160 31.37 -7.35 1.06
CA ARG A 160 30.63 -6.12 1.32
C ARG A 160 29.14 -6.36 1.12
N MET A 161 28.73 -6.99 0.03
CA MET A 161 27.32 -7.29 -0.22
C MET A 161 26.74 -8.26 0.80
N VAL A 162 27.50 -9.28 1.22
CA VAL A 162 27.06 -10.19 2.29
C VAL A 162 26.79 -9.44 3.60
N ARG A 163 27.67 -8.48 3.97
CA ARG A 163 27.44 -7.62 5.15
C ARG A 163 26.22 -6.71 4.96
N ALA A 164 26.09 -6.05 3.81
CA ALA A 164 24.97 -5.16 3.51
C ALA A 164 23.62 -5.89 3.60
N ILE A 165 23.54 -7.12 3.07
CA ILE A 165 22.34 -7.96 3.19
C ILE A 165 22.03 -8.26 4.66
N SER A 166 23.04 -8.61 5.46
CA SER A 166 22.84 -8.88 6.89
C SER A 166 22.35 -7.66 7.66
N GLU A 167 22.87 -6.47 7.34
CA GLU A 167 22.44 -5.20 7.95
C GLU A 167 21.02 -4.81 7.52
N ALA A 168 20.68 -4.99 6.25
CA ALA A 168 19.34 -4.74 5.73
C ALA A 168 18.31 -5.71 6.34
N LYS A 169 18.66 -6.98 6.56
CA LYS A 169 17.80 -7.94 7.30
C LYS A 169 17.46 -7.45 8.70
N LYS A 170 18.47 -6.98 9.44
CA LYS A 170 18.27 -6.43 10.79
C LYS A 170 17.37 -5.20 10.77
N THR A 171 17.70 -4.23 9.91
CA THR A 171 16.95 -2.98 9.76
C THR A 171 15.49 -3.24 9.38
N SER A 172 15.27 -4.13 8.42
CA SER A 172 13.94 -4.51 7.97
C SER A 172 13.14 -5.22 9.07
N SER A 173 13.78 -6.12 9.82
CA SER A 173 13.15 -6.78 10.97
C SER A 173 12.73 -5.78 12.06
N ASP A 174 13.56 -4.77 12.35
CA ASP A 174 13.22 -3.71 13.30
C ASP A 174 11.98 -2.92 12.84
N TYR A 175 11.83 -2.65 11.54
CA TYR A 175 10.63 -2.01 11.00
C TYR A 175 9.40 -2.90 11.08
N VAL A 176 9.51 -4.16 10.64
CA VAL A 176 8.40 -5.10 10.61
C VAL A 176 7.85 -5.37 12.02
N ASN A 177 8.74 -5.45 13.02
CA ASN A 177 8.36 -5.65 14.43
C ASN A 177 7.69 -4.43 15.07
N ASN A 178 7.70 -3.28 14.41
CA ASN A 178 7.11 -2.03 14.88
C ASN A 178 5.81 -1.66 14.12
N VAL A 179 5.19 -2.64 13.46
CA VAL A 179 3.93 -2.46 12.72
C VAL A 179 2.84 -3.36 13.31
N ASP A 180 1.81 -2.72 13.87
CA ASP A 180 0.57 -3.37 14.28
C ASP A 180 -0.46 -3.29 13.14
N VAL A 181 -1.07 -4.42 12.79
CA VAL A 181 -2.19 -4.49 11.86
C VAL A 181 -3.40 -5.00 12.62
N VAL A 182 -4.47 -4.20 12.63
CA VAL A 182 -5.77 -4.56 13.21
C VAL A 182 -6.81 -4.58 12.10
N TYR A 183 -7.51 -5.71 11.96
CA TYR A 183 -8.61 -5.85 11.01
C TYR A 183 -9.89 -6.21 11.77
N SER A 184 -10.98 -5.52 11.42
CA SER A 184 -12.31 -5.83 11.93
C SER A 184 -13.36 -5.54 10.87
N THR A 185 -14.46 -6.27 10.91
CA THR A 185 -15.61 -6.09 10.02
C THR A 185 -16.82 -5.68 10.84
N VAL A 186 -17.46 -4.58 10.45
CA VAL A 186 -18.77 -4.20 11.01
C VAL A 186 -19.84 -4.96 10.24
N HIS A 187 -20.47 -5.95 10.90
CA HIS A 187 -21.48 -6.81 10.28
C HIS A 187 -22.92 -6.28 10.42
N ASP A 188 -23.15 -5.36 11.35
CA ASP A 188 -24.51 -4.89 11.70
C ASP A 188 -25.17 -4.07 10.59
N TYR A 189 -24.37 -3.31 9.83
CA TYR A 189 -24.85 -2.44 8.77
C TYR A 189 -23.74 -2.09 7.77
N GLY A 190 -24.13 -1.51 6.63
CA GLY A 190 -23.20 -1.03 5.62
C GLY A 190 -23.75 0.13 4.80
N LYS A 191 -23.27 0.27 3.57
CA LYS A 191 -23.58 1.39 2.68
C LYS A 191 -25.09 1.60 2.48
N ASP A 192 -25.88 0.53 2.46
CA ASP A 192 -27.33 0.62 2.18
C ASP A 192 -28.09 1.28 3.33
N PHE A 193 -27.73 0.96 4.58
CA PHE A 193 -28.24 1.66 5.76
C PHE A 193 -27.84 3.13 5.77
N MET A 194 -26.57 3.43 5.54
CA MET A 194 -26.05 4.81 5.53
C MET A 194 -26.78 5.66 4.47
N LYS A 195 -26.95 5.12 3.26
CA LYS A 195 -27.69 5.76 2.17
C LYS A 195 -29.17 5.96 2.50
N ALA A 196 -29.83 5.00 3.15
CA ALA A 196 -31.22 5.15 3.61
C ALA A 196 -31.36 6.29 4.64
N GLN A 197 -30.31 6.58 5.40
CA GLN A 197 -30.22 7.72 6.31
C GLN A 197 -29.80 9.04 5.62
N LYS A 198 -29.61 9.03 4.29
CA LYS A 198 -29.08 10.14 3.48
C LYS A 198 -27.66 10.55 3.85
N LEU A 199 -26.84 9.60 4.31
CA LEU A 199 -25.43 9.82 4.64
C LEU A 199 -24.54 9.13 3.59
N HIS A 200 -23.54 9.87 3.09
CA HIS A 200 -22.55 9.27 2.20
C HIS A 200 -21.65 8.30 2.98
N PRO A 201 -21.45 7.05 2.51
CA PRO A 201 -20.76 6.03 3.30
C PRO A 201 -19.33 6.41 3.71
N ASP A 202 -18.57 6.99 2.79
CA ASP A 202 -17.18 7.37 3.02
C ASP A 202 -17.06 8.51 4.06
N ALA A 203 -17.74 9.64 3.82
CA ALA A 203 -17.90 10.73 4.79
C ALA A 203 -18.36 10.25 6.18
N TYR A 204 -19.29 9.30 6.25
CA TYR A 204 -19.74 8.72 7.51
C TYR A 204 -18.60 8.00 8.25
N VAL A 205 -17.82 7.17 7.55
CA VAL A 205 -16.67 6.46 8.13
C VAL A 205 -15.58 7.46 8.56
N GLN A 206 -15.36 8.52 7.80
CA GLN A 206 -14.42 9.59 8.17
C GLN A 206 -14.84 10.30 9.46
N MET A 207 -16.13 10.59 9.64
CA MET A 207 -16.65 11.15 10.89
C MET A 207 -16.52 10.15 12.06
N ALA A 208 -16.75 8.86 11.80
CA ALA A 208 -16.51 7.83 12.81
C ALA A 208 -15.04 7.75 13.22
N LEU A 209 -14.10 7.92 12.29
CA LEU A 209 -12.66 7.99 12.57
C LEU A 209 -12.31 9.21 13.42
N GLN A 210 -12.83 10.41 13.09
CA GLN A 210 -12.64 11.61 13.91
C GLN A 210 -13.15 11.40 15.35
N PHE A 211 -14.33 10.81 15.49
CA PHE A 211 -14.94 10.52 16.78
C PHE A 211 -14.13 9.48 17.58
N ALA A 212 -13.72 8.39 16.96
CA ALA A 212 -12.93 7.34 17.59
C ALA A 212 -11.58 7.88 18.07
N TYR A 213 -10.86 8.61 17.22
CA TYR A 213 -9.56 9.19 17.55
C TYR A 213 -9.67 10.16 18.74
N TYR A 214 -10.61 11.10 18.71
CA TYR A 214 -10.81 12.04 19.81
C TYR A 214 -11.22 11.33 21.10
N ARG A 215 -12.06 10.29 21.03
CA ARG A 215 -12.43 9.52 22.23
C ARG A 215 -11.24 8.85 22.88
N LEU A 216 -10.32 8.30 22.09
CA LEU A 216 -9.14 7.59 22.57
C LEU A 216 -8.06 8.56 23.09
N HIS A 217 -7.77 9.62 22.33
CA HIS A 217 -6.61 10.49 22.57
C HIS A 217 -6.93 11.86 23.17
N LYS A 218 -8.21 12.25 23.25
CA LYS A 218 -8.68 13.56 23.74
C LYS A 218 -8.06 14.77 23.02
N LYS A 219 -7.58 14.57 21.80
CA LYS A 219 -7.06 15.60 20.90
C LYS A 219 -7.56 15.35 19.49
N PHE A 220 -7.68 16.42 18.71
CA PHE A 220 -7.91 16.33 17.27
C PHE A 220 -6.58 16.19 16.52
N ALA A 221 -6.61 15.50 15.39
CA ALA A 221 -5.44 15.14 14.61
C ALA A 221 -5.53 15.68 13.18
N PRO A 222 -4.42 16.18 12.60
CA PRO A 222 -4.33 16.36 11.16
C PRO A 222 -4.70 15.04 10.47
N THR A 223 -5.76 15.07 9.67
CA THR A 223 -6.26 13.88 8.97
C THR A 223 -6.10 14.09 7.48
N TYR A 224 -5.50 13.10 6.82
CA TYR A 224 -5.32 13.04 5.37
C TYR A 224 -6.27 11.98 4.83
N GLU A 225 -6.99 12.32 3.78
CA GLU A 225 -7.77 11.40 2.97
C GLU A 225 -7.46 11.64 1.50
N THR A 226 -7.31 10.56 0.74
CA THR A 226 -7.02 10.66 -0.70
C THR A 226 -8.29 11.04 -1.47
N ALA A 227 -8.24 12.15 -2.21
CA ALA A 227 -9.20 12.46 -3.27
C ALA A 227 -8.54 12.22 -4.64
N THR A 228 -9.24 11.54 -5.55
CA THR A 228 -8.72 11.25 -6.89
C THR A 228 -8.88 12.45 -7.82
N THR A 229 -7.85 12.79 -8.59
CA THR A 229 -7.92 13.84 -9.64
C THR A 229 -7.87 13.24 -11.06
N ARG A 230 -8.13 11.94 -11.20
CA ARG A 230 -8.06 11.16 -12.47
C ARG A 230 -8.95 11.67 -13.62
N GLN A 231 -9.84 12.64 -13.38
CA GLN A 231 -10.57 13.32 -14.45
C GLN A 231 -9.68 14.26 -15.28
N PHE A 232 -8.53 14.66 -14.73
CA PHE A 232 -7.51 15.45 -15.43
C PHE A 232 -6.43 14.53 -16.04
N HIS A 233 -5.76 15.02 -17.09
CA HIS A 233 -4.65 14.29 -17.72
C HIS A 233 -3.52 14.04 -16.72
N HIS A 234 -3.09 12.78 -16.57
CA HIS A 234 -2.13 12.33 -15.56
C HIS A 234 -2.50 12.71 -14.11
N GLY A 235 -3.78 12.97 -13.86
CA GLY A 235 -4.30 13.24 -12.52
C GLY A 235 -4.07 12.05 -11.59
N ARG A 236 -3.46 12.34 -10.44
CA ARG A 236 -3.24 11.39 -9.35
C ARG A 236 -4.17 11.69 -8.19
N THR A 237 -3.69 12.45 -7.21
CA THR A 237 -4.39 12.68 -5.94
C THR A 237 -4.28 14.12 -5.47
N GLU A 238 -5.30 14.55 -4.75
CA GLU A 238 -5.29 15.69 -3.84
C GLU A 238 -5.53 15.20 -2.40
N THR A 239 -5.14 15.98 -1.40
CA THR A 239 -5.45 15.77 0.01
C THR A 239 -6.81 16.37 0.35
N MET A 240 -7.73 15.54 0.81
CA MET A 240 -8.90 16.01 1.53
C MET A 240 -8.63 15.99 3.04
N ARG A 241 -8.83 17.13 3.70
CA ARG A 241 -8.56 17.33 5.13
C ARG A 241 -9.83 17.08 5.96
N SER A 242 -10.07 15.83 6.36
CA SER A 242 -11.34 15.41 7.00
C SER A 242 -11.60 15.99 8.40
N CYS A 243 -10.57 16.52 9.08
CA CYS A 243 -10.70 17.15 10.39
C CYS A 243 -11.11 18.63 10.27
N THR A 244 -12.35 18.89 9.83
CA THR A 244 -12.92 20.24 9.72
C THR A 244 -13.48 20.74 11.05
N MET A 245 -13.86 22.02 11.13
CA MET A 245 -14.53 22.57 12.31
C MET A 245 -15.90 21.94 12.56
N GLU A 246 -16.61 21.55 11.51
CA GLU A 246 -17.89 20.85 11.56
C GLU A 246 -17.70 19.42 12.10
N ALA A 247 -16.63 18.74 11.70
CA ALA A 247 -16.26 17.45 12.26
C ALA A 247 -15.92 17.56 13.76
N VAL A 248 -15.16 18.61 14.15
CA VAL A 248 -14.86 18.91 15.55
C VAL A 248 -16.15 19.14 16.36
N ASP A 249 -17.05 19.98 15.86
CA ASP A 249 -18.33 20.29 16.53
C ASP A 249 -19.22 19.04 16.65
N PHE A 250 -19.30 18.22 15.60
CA PHE A 250 -19.96 16.91 15.65
C PHE A 250 -19.39 16.02 16.77
N VAL A 251 -18.06 15.86 16.83
CA VAL A 251 -17.41 15.00 17.82
C VAL A 251 -17.67 15.49 19.24
N LEU A 252 -17.49 16.79 19.48
CA LEU A 252 -17.74 17.39 20.79
C LEU A 252 -19.22 17.25 21.18
N LYS A 253 -20.14 17.48 20.25
CA LYS A 253 -21.58 17.37 20.50
C LYS A 253 -22.01 15.93 20.75
N MET A 254 -21.40 14.95 20.09
CA MET A 254 -21.67 13.54 20.35
C MET A 254 -21.35 13.11 21.79
N LEU A 255 -20.28 13.69 22.36
CA LEU A 255 -19.81 13.41 23.72
C LEU A 255 -20.51 14.22 24.81
N ASP A 256 -21.27 15.25 24.43
CA ASP A 256 -22.05 16.07 25.36
C ASP A 256 -23.24 15.26 25.94
N PRO A 257 -23.30 15.05 27.27
CA PRO A 257 -24.41 14.33 27.90
C PRO A 257 -25.70 15.14 27.93
N LYS A 258 -25.64 16.47 27.72
CA LYS A 258 -26.81 17.35 27.72
C LYS A 258 -27.43 17.50 26.33
N ALA A 259 -26.72 17.09 25.28
CA ALA A 259 -27.19 17.21 23.91
C ALA A 259 -28.23 16.14 23.57
N SER A 260 -29.33 16.59 22.97
CA SER A 260 -30.38 15.72 22.45
C SER A 260 -29.90 14.88 21.26
N VAL A 261 -30.59 13.77 21.00
CA VAL A 261 -30.34 12.93 19.82
C VAL A 261 -30.52 13.74 18.52
N ALA A 262 -31.48 14.66 18.48
CA ALA A 262 -31.73 15.52 17.34
C ALA A 262 -30.55 16.46 17.06
N GLU A 263 -29.98 17.10 18.08
CA GLU A 263 -28.80 17.95 17.93
C GLU A 263 -27.58 17.16 17.46
N LYS A 264 -27.34 15.98 18.06
CA LYS A 264 -26.24 15.08 17.64
C LYS A 264 -26.38 14.67 16.18
N ARG A 265 -27.59 14.28 15.77
CA ARG A 265 -27.89 13.93 14.38
C ARG A 265 -27.69 15.11 13.44
N HIS A 266 -28.13 16.31 13.82
CA HIS A 266 -27.96 17.51 13.00
C HIS A 266 -26.48 17.83 12.78
N LYS A 267 -25.64 17.76 13.82
CA LYS A 267 -24.19 17.98 13.68
C LYS A 267 -23.52 16.93 12.82
N LEU A 268 -23.91 15.65 12.95
CA LEU A 268 -23.40 14.59 12.07
C LEU A 268 -23.71 14.87 10.60
N ILE A 269 -24.96 15.21 10.28
CA ILE A 269 -25.38 15.51 8.90
C ILE A 269 -24.56 16.68 8.34
N HIS A 270 -24.43 17.75 9.12
CA HIS A 270 -23.69 18.94 8.69
C HIS A 270 -22.20 18.65 8.42
N ALA A 271 -21.56 17.85 9.28
CA ALA A 271 -20.17 17.44 9.08
C ALA A 271 -20.00 16.53 7.84
N VAL A 272 -20.94 15.61 7.62
CA VAL A 272 -20.98 14.75 6.43
C VAL A 272 -21.16 15.58 5.15
N ASP A 273 -22.09 16.54 5.13
CA ASP A 273 -22.33 17.37 3.93
C ASP A 273 -21.14 18.29 3.62
N THR A 274 -20.47 18.80 4.66
CA THR A 274 -19.24 19.58 4.52
C THR A 274 -18.11 18.74 3.93
N HIS A 275 -17.88 17.55 4.49
CA HIS A 275 -16.88 16.60 3.98
C HIS A 275 -17.10 16.30 2.49
N ARG A 276 -18.35 15.98 2.10
CA ARG A 276 -18.69 15.70 0.69
C ARG A 276 -18.39 16.88 -0.24
N SER A 277 -18.68 18.09 0.22
CA SER A 277 -18.42 19.31 -0.56
C SER A 277 -16.92 19.50 -0.78
N LEU A 278 -16.11 19.26 0.26
CA LEU A 278 -14.65 19.33 0.19
C LEU A 278 -14.04 18.24 -0.68
N VAL A 279 -14.53 16.99 -0.59
CA VAL A 279 -14.11 15.91 -1.49
C VAL A 279 -14.34 16.33 -2.94
N LYS A 280 -15.52 16.89 -3.27
CA LYS A 280 -15.83 17.33 -4.63
C LYS A 280 -14.88 18.43 -5.10
N MET A 281 -14.60 19.42 -4.26
CA MET A 281 -13.58 20.45 -4.58
C MET A 281 -12.20 19.84 -4.84
N CYS A 282 -11.77 18.87 -4.02
CA CYS A 282 -10.48 18.21 -4.21
C CYS A 282 -10.45 17.39 -5.51
N GLU A 283 -11.53 16.68 -5.85
CA GLU A 283 -11.65 15.95 -7.12
C GLU A 283 -11.57 16.90 -8.32
N ASP A 284 -12.16 18.10 -8.20
CA ASP A 284 -12.12 19.19 -9.19
C ASP A 284 -10.80 19.98 -9.18
N ASN A 285 -9.79 19.51 -8.43
CA ASN A 285 -8.46 20.11 -8.32
C ASN A 285 -8.46 21.53 -7.73
N GLU A 286 -9.44 21.82 -6.87
CA GLU A 286 -9.58 23.05 -6.08
C GLU A 286 -9.09 22.89 -4.64
N GLY A 287 -8.45 21.75 -4.33
CA GLY A 287 -7.74 21.55 -3.08
C GLY A 287 -6.47 22.41 -3.00
N VAL A 288 -5.97 22.59 -1.78
CA VAL A 288 -4.87 23.53 -1.49
C VAL A 288 -3.53 22.83 -1.29
N ASP A 289 -3.54 21.56 -0.91
CA ASP A 289 -2.36 20.82 -0.47
C ASP A 289 -1.34 20.63 -1.61
N ARG A 290 -1.77 20.15 -2.80
CA ARG A 290 -0.84 20.05 -3.96
C ARG A 290 -0.41 21.41 -4.48
N HIS A 291 -1.28 22.41 -4.42
CA HIS A 291 -0.94 23.78 -4.84
C HIS A 291 0.18 24.36 -3.96
N LEU A 292 0.03 24.30 -2.63
CA LEU A 292 1.05 24.77 -1.69
C LEU A 292 2.36 23.98 -1.83
N PHE A 293 2.29 22.67 -2.06
CA PHE A 293 3.48 21.86 -2.35
C PHE A 293 4.19 22.33 -3.63
N GLY A 294 3.44 22.65 -4.69
CA GLY A 294 4.00 23.21 -5.92
C GLY A 294 4.73 24.54 -5.69
N LEU A 295 4.17 25.45 -4.88
CA LEU A 295 4.82 26.70 -4.50
C LEU A 295 6.10 26.47 -3.69
N TYR A 296 6.07 25.52 -2.75
CA TYR A 296 7.24 25.12 -1.98
C TYR A 296 8.37 24.59 -2.87
N VAL A 297 8.06 23.65 -3.77
CA VAL A 297 9.05 23.10 -4.72
C VAL A 297 9.59 24.19 -5.65
N THR A 298 8.74 25.09 -6.13
CA THR A 298 9.16 26.22 -6.98
C THR A 298 10.18 27.10 -6.26
N ALA A 299 9.97 27.43 -4.99
CA ALA A 299 10.93 28.20 -4.20
C ALA A 299 12.28 27.48 -4.07
N LEU A 300 12.26 26.17 -3.80
CA LEU A 300 13.47 25.35 -3.71
C LEU A 300 14.25 25.30 -5.03
N GLU A 301 13.58 25.04 -6.14
CA GLU A 301 14.21 24.93 -7.46
C GLU A 301 14.82 26.25 -7.93
N ASN A 302 14.29 27.38 -7.47
CA ASN A 302 14.82 28.71 -7.77
C ASN A 302 15.87 29.19 -6.75
N GLY A 303 16.28 28.34 -5.80
CA GLY A 303 17.27 28.69 -4.77
C GLY A 303 16.81 29.82 -3.85
N MET A 304 15.50 30.00 -3.71
CA MET A 304 14.92 30.99 -2.81
C MET A 304 14.94 30.49 -1.37
N GLU A 305 14.96 31.40 -0.41
CA GLU A 305 14.65 31.04 0.97
C GLU A 305 13.22 30.47 1.06
N ILE A 306 13.04 29.44 1.87
CA ILE A 306 11.74 28.81 2.06
C ILE A 306 10.78 29.84 2.68
N PRO A 307 9.62 30.14 2.04
CA PRO A 307 8.67 31.10 2.58
C PRO A 307 8.21 30.73 4.01
N GLU A 308 8.07 31.74 4.87
CA GLU A 308 7.74 31.58 6.30
C GLU A 308 6.50 30.71 6.56
N LEU A 309 5.52 30.74 5.65
CA LEU A 309 4.32 29.89 5.69
C LEU A 309 4.66 28.40 5.91
N PHE A 310 5.70 27.88 5.23
CA PHE A 310 6.09 26.47 5.30
C PHE A 310 6.90 26.14 6.55
N LEU A 311 7.38 27.15 7.26
CA LEU A 311 8.13 27.03 8.51
C LEU A 311 7.22 27.19 9.74
N ASP A 312 5.98 27.65 9.54
CA ASP A 312 5.00 27.83 10.61
C ASP A 312 4.74 26.49 11.35
N PRO A 313 4.79 26.47 12.70
CA PRO A 313 4.40 25.30 13.49
C PRO A 313 3.03 24.70 13.14
N ALA A 314 2.08 25.51 12.65
CA ALA A 314 0.78 25.05 12.18
C ALA A 314 0.87 24.24 10.88
N PHE A 315 1.80 24.57 9.98
CA PHE A 315 2.04 23.83 8.74
C PHE A 315 2.78 22.51 9.01
N THR A 316 3.74 22.55 9.95
CA THR A 316 4.63 21.40 10.24
C THR A 316 4.08 20.42 11.28
N LYS A 317 2.94 20.73 11.91
CA LYS A 317 2.35 19.93 13.00
C LYS A 317 2.18 18.46 12.62
N ARG A 318 2.87 17.58 13.36
CA ARG A 318 2.74 16.11 13.26
C ARG A 318 1.96 15.53 14.45
N LEU A 319 1.47 14.30 14.29
CA LEU A 319 0.71 13.54 15.29
C LEU A 319 1.50 13.25 16.57
#